data_AF-A0A7S9CAR2-F1
#
_entry.id   AF-A0A7S9CAR2-F1
#
_cell.length_a   1.000
_cell.length_b   1.000
_cell.length_c   1.000
_cell.angle_alpha   90.00
_cell.angle_beta   90.00
_cell.angle_gamma   90.00
#
_symmetry.space_group_name_H-M   'P 1'
#
loop_
_entity.id
_entity.type
_entity.pdbx_description
1 polymer ?
#
loop_
_entity_poly.entity_id
_entity_poly.type
_entity_poly.pdbx_seq_one_letter_code
_entity_poly.pdbx_strand_id
1 'polypeptide(L)' 'MNPAPAAIARPLPLNEDCPRCGQPFRCGVNDGHCACFGLEIGEALRQRLARDYTSCLCVACLRELKAQQALENPEIP' A
#
# COMPACT_ATOMS: atom_id res chain seq x y z
N MET A 1 8.14 26.60 -27.06
CA MET A 1 7.73 25.79 -25.90
C MET A 1 6.70 24.76 -26.35
N ASN A 2 7.03 23.46 -26.38
CA ASN A 2 6.04 22.39 -26.57
C ASN A 2 5.67 21.82 -25.19
N PRO A 3 4.37 21.61 -24.87
CA PRO A 3 3.95 21.01 -23.62
C PRO A 3 4.16 19.48 -23.65
N ALA A 4 4.70 18.92 -22.57
CA ALA A 4 4.85 17.48 -22.39
C ALA A 4 3.46 16.81 -22.23
N PRO A 5 3.19 15.67 -22.88
CA PRO A 5 1.91 14.99 -22.74
C PRO A 5 1.82 14.38 -21.33
N ALA A 6 0.73 14.71 -20.61
CA ALA A 6 0.37 14.08 -19.36
C ALA A 6 0.37 12.55 -19.54
N ALA A 7 1.30 11.88 -18.88
CA ALA A 7 1.45 10.43 -18.94
C ALA A 7 0.13 9.77 -18.50
N ILE A 8 -0.59 9.23 -19.48
CA ILE A 8 -1.74 8.35 -19.28
C ILE A 8 -1.21 7.10 -18.57
N ALA A 9 -1.22 7.10 -17.24
CA ALA A 9 -0.82 5.95 -16.45
C ALA A 9 -1.84 4.83 -16.68
N ARG A 10 -1.54 3.92 -17.62
CA ARG A 10 -2.36 2.72 -17.82
C ARG A 10 -2.32 1.91 -16.52
N PRO A 11 -3.48 1.58 -15.93
CA PRO A 11 -3.51 0.72 -14.77
C PRO A 11 -2.92 -0.64 -15.16
N LEU A 12 -1.89 -1.04 -14.44
CA LEU A 12 -1.18 -2.28 -14.67
C LEU A 12 -1.99 -3.47 -14.13
N PRO A 13 -1.82 -4.67 -14.72
CA PRO A 13 -2.61 -5.84 -14.34
C PRO A 13 -2.37 -6.24 -12.88
N LEU A 14 -3.44 -6.74 -12.26
CA LEU A 14 -3.43 -7.31 -10.91
C LEU A 14 -2.66 -8.64 -10.95
N ASN A 15 -1.85 -8.91 -9.93
CA ASN A 15 -0.96 -10.08 -9.91
C ASN A 15 -1.07 -10.91 -8.62
N GLU A 16 -1.71 -10.37 -7.58
CA GLU A 16 -1.79 -11.02 -6.28
C GLU A 16 -3.12 -10.70 -5.59
N ASP A 17 -3.62 -11.62 -4.78
CA ASP A 17 -4.85 -11.45 -4.02
C ASP A 17 -4.52 -11.02 -2.59
N CYS A 18 -5.25 -10.03 -2.09
CA CYS A 18 -5.02 -9.51 -0.75
C CYS A 18 -5.46 -10.55 0.30
N PRO A 19 -4.59 -11.05 1.18
CA PRO A 19 -4.95 -12.09 2.17
C PRO A 19 -5.96 -11.59 3.22
N ARG A 20 -6.15 -10.27 3.35
CA ARG A 20 -7.09 -9.66 4.31
C ARG A 20 -8.51 -9.56 3.77
N CYS A 21 -8.68 -9.17 2.51
CA CYS A 21 -10.01 -8.91 1.93
C CYS A 21 -10.35 -9.79 0.71
N GLY A 22 -9.38 -10.56 0.20
CA GLY A 22 -9.53 -11.39 -0.99
C GLY A 22 -9.64 -10.63 -2.31
N GLN A 23 -9.37 -9.32 -2.31
CA GLN A 23 -9.44 -8.50 -3.53
C GLN A 23 -8.16 -8.65 -4.37
N PRO A 24 -8.28 -8.85 -5.69
CA PRO A 24 -7.12 -8.84 -6.57
C PRO A 24 -6.52 -7.43 -6.59
N PHE A 25 -5.21 -7.35 -6.38
CA PHE A 25 -4.45 -6.11 -6.41
C PHE A 25 -3.13 -6.33 -7.14
N ARG A 26 -2.39 -5.24 -7.32
CA ARG A 26 -1.04 -5.30 -7.87
C ARG A 26 -0.01 -5.13 -6.77
N CYS A 27 0.68 -6.20 -6.37
CA CYS A 27 1.91 -6.07 -5.60
C CYS A 27 3.08 -5.80 -6.54
N GLY A 28 3.63 -4.59 -6.47
CA GLY A 28 4.80 -4.20 -7.25
C GLY A 28 6.13 -4.62 -6.62
N VAL A 29 6.14 -5.61 -5.72
CA VAL A 29 7.38 -6.16 -5.12
C VAL A 29 8.32 -6.65 -6.20
N ASN A 30 7.80 -7.34 -7.22
CA ASN A 30 8.59 -7.86 -8.32
C ASN A 30 9.08 -6.77 -9.29
N ASP A 31 8.35 -5.66 -9.38
CA ASP A 31 8.70 -4.48 -10.17
C ASP A 31 9.64 -3.51 -9.40
N GLY A 32 9.91 -3.77 -8.12
CA GLY A 32 10.64 -2.85 -7.22
C GLY A 32 9.84 -1.60 -6.80
N HIS A 33 8.61 -1.44 -7.29
CA HIS A 33 7.75 -0.28 -7.03
C HIS A 33 6.31 -0.73 -6.72
N CYS A 34 5.94 -0.73 -5.43
CA CYS A 34 4.56 -0.99 -5.02
C CYS A 34 3.77 0.32 -4.90
N ALA A 35 2.49 0.33 -5.28
CA ALA A 35 1.60 1.46 -4.98
C ALA A 35 1.52 1.75 -3.46
N CYS A 36 1.78 0.73 -2.63
CA CYS A 36 1.91 0.85 -1.20
C CYS A 36 3.15 1.62 -0.73
N PHE A 37 4.23 1.71 -1.53
CA PHE A 37 5.41 2.53 -1.20
C PHE A 37 5.12 4.04 -1.24
N GLY A 38 4.23 4.47 -2.14
CA GLY A 38 3.76 5.87 -2.19
C GLY A 38 2.78 6.21 -1.06
N LEU A 39 2.35 5.22 -0.29
CA LEU A 39 1.56 5.44 0.91
C LEU A 39 2.52 5.75 2.05
N GLU A 40 2.36 6.91 2.70
CA GLU A 40 3.12 7.19 3.91
C GLU A 40 2.62 6.31 5.06
N ILE A 41 3.32 5.21 5.30
CA ILE A 41 3.07 4.26 6.38
C ILE A 41 4.22 4.41 7.38
N GLY A 42 3.90 4.71 8.64
CA GLY A 42 4.91 4.81 9.69
C GLY A 42 5.63 3.47 9.93
N GLU A 43 6.86 3.53 10.45
CA GLU A 43 7.70 2.36 10.65
C GLU A 43 7.05 1.33 11.60
N ALA A 44 6.39 1.79 12.67
CA ALA A 44 5.67 0.92 13.61
C ALA A 44 4.59 0.07 12.91
N LEU A 45 3.74 0.70 12.10
CA LEU A 45 2.71 0.01 11.33
C LEU A 45 3.35 -0.95 10.32
N ARG A 46 4.45 -0.54 9.68
CA ARG A 46 5.18 -1.36 8.71
C ARG A 46 5.81 -2.60 9.34
N GLN A 47 6.39 -2.48 10.55
CA GLN A 47 6.88 -3.62 11.32
C GLN A 47 5.75 -4.55 11.75
N ARG A 48 4.62 -3.98 12.21
CA ARG A 48 3.42 -4.76 12.57
C ARG A 48 2.87 -5.53 11.37
N LEU A 49 2.77 -4.87 10.21
CA LEU A 49 2.39 -5.51 8.95
C LEU A 49 3.32 -6.66 8.59
N ALA A 50 4.65 -6.47 8.68
CA ALA A 50 5.63 -7.52 8.40
C ALA A 50 5.61 -8.68 9.42
N ARG A 51 5.05 -8.46 10.61
CA ARG A 51 4.88 -9.47 11.67
C ARG A 51 3.58 -10.24 11.49
N ASP A 52 2.48 -9.53 11.25
CA ASP A 52 1.13 -10.08 11.13
C ASP A 52 0.85 -10.67 9.75
N TYR A 53 1.50 -10.15 8.69
CA TYR A 53 1.28 -10.54 7.31
C TYR A 53 2.61 -10.85 6.62
N THR A 54 2.69 -12.05 6.03
CA THR A 54 3.85 -12.50 5.24
C THR A 54 3.74 -12.14 3.75
N SER A 55 2.54 -11.73 3.30
CA SER A 55 2.25 -11.35 1.91
C SER A 55 1.82 -9.89 1.80
N CYS A 56 1.92 -9.35 0.58
CA CYS A 56 1.51 -7.99 0.27
C CYS A 56 0.00 -7.77 0.53
N LEU A 57 -0.37 -6.56 0.95
CA LEU A 57 -1.76 -6.14 1.16
C LEU A 57 -2.13 -5.05 0.15
N CYS A 58 -3.41 -5.01 -0.24
CA CYS A 58 -3.90 -3.97 -1.14
C CYS A 58 -3.90 -2.58 -0.46
N VAL A 59 -3.85 -1.53 -1.29
CA VAL A 59 -3.80 -0.14 -0.81
C VAL A 59 -5.02 0.24 0.02
N ALA A 60 -6.20 -0.30 -0.29
CA ALA A 60 -7.42 -0.06 0.48
C ALA A 60 -7.26 -0.56 1.93
N CYS A 61 -6.88 -1.82 2.10
CA CYS A 61 -6.63 -2.40 3.41
C CYS A 61 -5.52 -1.70 4.18
N LEU A 62 -4.44 -1.29 3.49
CA LEU A 62 -3.36 -0.52 4.11
C LEU A 62 -3.83 0.85 4.61
N ARG A 63 -4.72 1.54 3.86
CA ARG A 63 -5.31 2.81 4.32
C ARG A 63 -6.20 2.63 5.53
N GLU A 64 -7.01 1.58 5.55
CA GLU A 64 -7.84 1.24 6.72
C GLU A 64 -6.97 0.94 7.93
N LEU A 65 -5.95 0.10 7.79
CA LEU A 65 -4.99 -0.22 8.85
C LEU A 65 -4.25 1.03 9.35
N LYS A 66 -3.86 1.93 8.45
CA LYS A 66 -3.27 3.23 8.80
C LYS A 66 -4.24 4.08 9.62
N ALA A 67 -5.50 4.17 9.19
CA ALA A 67 -6.53 4.90 9.94
C ALA A 67 -6.77 4.28 11.31
N GLN A 68 -6.81 2.95 11.40
CA GLN A 68 -6.94 2.21 12.66
C GLN A 68 -5.75 2.46 13.60
N GLN A 69 -4.52 2.45 13.09
CA GLN A 69 -3.32 2.76 13.88
C GLN A 69 -3.30 4.20 14.38
N ALA A 70 -3.75 5.17 13.59
CA ALA A 70 -3.87 6.55 14.04
C ALA A 70 -4.88 6.72 15.19
N LEU A 71 -5.89 5.84 15.28
CA LEU A 71 -6.86 5.81 16.38
C LEU A 71 -6.36 5.01 17.58
N GLU A 72 -5.62 3.91 17.35
CA GLU A 72 -5.05 3.04 18.39
C GLU A 72 -3.87 3.66 19.12
N ASN A 73 -3.09 4.51 18.44
CA ASN A 73 -1.93 5.18 19.01
C ASN A 73 -2.18 6.70 19.15
N PRO A 74 -3.05 7.15 20.08
CA PRO A 74 -3.33 8.57 20.25
C PRO A 74 -2.19 9.39 20.88
N GLU A 75 -1.11 8.78 21.37
CA GLU A 75 -0.04 9.48 22.09
C GLU A 75 1.28 8.75 21.78
N ILE A 76 2.47 9.37 21.62
CA ILE A 76 3.09 10.40 22.46
C ILE A 76 4.33 10.99 21.69
N PRO A 77 4.92 12.13 22.11
CA PRO A 77 4.52 13.54 21.99
C PRO A 77 5.09 14.27 20.74
#